data_AF-A0A453AR30-F1
#
_entry.id   AF-A0A453AR30-F1
#
_cell.length_a   1.000
_cell.length_b   1.000
_cell.length_c   1.000
_cell.angle_alpha   90.00
_cell.angle_beta   90.00
_cell.angle_gamma   90.00
#
_symmetry.space_group_name_H-M   'P 1'
#
loop_
_entity.id
_entity.type
_entity.pdbx_description
1 polymer ?
#
loop_
_entity_poly.entity_id
_entity_poly.type
_entity_poly.pdbx_seq_one_letter_code
_entity_poly.pdbx_strand_id
1 'polypeptide(L)'
;MEKLGVERWCFHDRDIAPDGKTLAETNANLDEIVELAKQLQSETNIKPLWGTAQLFMHPRYMHGAATSPEVKVYAYAAAQVKKALEVTHYLGGENYVFWGGREGYQTLLNTDMKRELEHLANFLQAAVNHKKKIGFNGTLLIEPKPQEPTKHQYDWDVATTFSFLQKFGLTGEFKINVECNHATLSGHSCHHELETARINDILGNIDANTGDPQVGWDTDEFLTDISEATLIMSSVVKNDGLAPGGFNFDAKLRRESTDVEDLFIAHISGMDTMARGLRNVAKLIEDGSLDELVRKRYQSFDTEIGAMIEAGKGDFETLEKKVLEWGEPTVPSGKQELAEMLFQSAL
;
A
#
# COMPACT_ATOMS: atom_id res chain seq x y z
N MET A 1 12.03 -5.97 18.93
CA MET A 1 12.16 -4.63 18.33
C MET A 1 13.47 -3.95 18.70
N GLU A 2 13.73 -3.63 19.97
CA GLU A 2 14.99 -2.98 20.39
C GLU A 2 16.26 -3.72 19.92
N LYS A 3 16.29 -5.05 20.11
CA LYS A 3 17.40 -5.89 19.62
C LYS A 3 17.61 -5.84 18.10
N LEU A 4 16.54 -5.60 17.33
CA LEU A 4 16.59 -5.46 15.88
C LEU A 4 16.85 -4.01 15.43
N GLY A 5 16.82 -3.04 16.34
CA GLY A 5 16.89 -1.61 15.99
C GLY A 5 15.62 -1.08 15.30
N VAL A 6 14.47 -1.73 15.48
CA VAL A 6 13.19 -1.31 14.88
C VAL A 6 12.45 -0.38 15.83
N GLU A 7 12.07 0.80 15.34
CA GLU A 7 11.42 1.87 16.13
C GLU A 7 9.91 2.01 15.89
N ARG A 8 9.34 1.14 15.05
CA ARG A 8 7.95 1.21 14.61
C ARG A 8 7.28 -0.16 14.62
N TRP A 9 6.01 -0.20 15.03
CA TRP A 9 5.20 -1.42 14.99
C TRP A 9 3.80 -1.13 14.44
N CYS A 10 3.14 -2.19 14.01
CA CYS A 10 1.81 -2.15 13.42
C CYS A 10 0.92 -3.15 14.16
N PHE A 11 -0.39 -2.91 14.21
CA PHE A 11 -1.31 -3.83 14.88
C PHE A 11 -2.75 -3.70 14.38
N HIS A 12 -3.45 -4.83 14.33
CA HIS A 12 -4.90 -4.83 14.46
C HIS A 12 -5.29 -4.78 15.93
N ASP A 13 -6.43 -4.17 16.21
CA ASP A 13 -7.04 -4.16 17.54
C ASP A 13 -7.25 -5.57 18.15
N ARG A 14 -7.43 -6.61 17.32
CA ARG A 14 -7.56 -8.01 17.76
C ARG A 14 -6.27 -8.81 17.82
N ASP A 15 -5.15 -8.25 17.38
CA ASP A 15 -3.84 -8.91 17.56
C ASP A 15 -3.35 -8.75 19.00
N ILE A 16 -3.66 -7.59 19.60
CA ILE A 16 -3.16 -7.22 20.92
C ILE A 16 -4.12 -7.54 22.06
N ALA A 17 -5.43 -7.64 21.79
CA ALA A 17 -6.44 -7.89 22.82
C ALA A 17 -7.56 -8.84 22.34
N PRO A 18 -8.04 -9.75 23.20
CA PRO A 18 -9.10 -10.69 22.83
C PRO A 18 -10.49 -10.05 22.79
N ASP A 19 -11.37 -10.60 21.95
CA ASP A 19 -12.80 -10.31 21.99
C ASP A 19 -13.41 -10.68 23.36
N GLY A 20 -14.30 -9.82 23.87
CA GLY A 20 -15.23 -10.14 24.95
C GLY A 20 -16.57 -10.68 24.43
N LYS A 21 -17.52 -10.93 25.32
CA LYS A 21 -18.88 -11.38 24.94
C LYS A 21 -19.74 -10.24 24.40
N THR A 22 -19.38 -9.01 24.73
CA THR A 22 -20.05 -7.78 24.29
C THR A 22 -19.01 -6.79 23.79
N LEU A 23 -19.43 -5.82 22.99
CA LEU A 23 -18.55 -4.73 22.56
C LEU A 23 -17.95 -3.96 23.75
N ALA A 24 -18.69 -3.82 24.86
CA ALA A 24 -18.20 -3.16 26.07
C ALA A 24 -17.06 -3.95 26.71
N GLU A 25 -17.19 -5.28 26.83
CA GLU A 25 -16.12 -6.16 27.33
C GLU A 25 -14.92 -6.16 26.39
N THR A 26 -15.14 -6.26 25.06
CA THR A 26 -14.06 -6.19 24.07
C THR A 26 -13.27 -4.89 24.18
N ASN A 27 -13.97 -3.75 24.32
CA ASN A 27 -13.31 -2.45 24.46
C ASN A 27 -12.56 -2.35 25.79
N ALA A 28 -13.08 -2.92 26.88
CA ALA A 28 -12.40 -2.93 28.17
C ALA A 28 -11.10 -3.75 28.13
N ASN A 29 -11.13 -4.92 27.47
CA ASN A 29 -9.91 -5.72 27.25
C ASN A 29 -8.86 -4.95 26.44
N LEU A 30 -9.29 -4.27 25.37
CA LEU A 30 -8.39 -3.45 24.54
C LEU A 30 -7.82 -2.28 25.34
N ASP A 31 -8.62 -1.61 26.16
CA ASP A 31 -8.16 -0.49 27.00
C ASP A 31 -7.04 -0.90 27.96
N GLU A 32 -7.13 -2.08 28.58
CA GLU A 32 -6.09 -2.59 29.47
C GLU A 32 -4.75 -2.79 28.74
N ILE A 33 -4.79 -3.38 27.54
CA ILE A 33 -3.57 -3.63 26.77
C ILE A 33 -2.99 -2.34 26.18
N VAL A 34 -3.84 -1.40 25.78
CA VAL A 34 -3.42 -0.10 25.23
C VAL A 34 -2.72 0.74 26.30
N GLU A 35 -3.19 0.70 27.55
CA GLU A 35 -2.48 1.34 28.68
C GLU A 35 -1.10 0.70 28.92
N LEU A 36 -1.01 -0.63 28.88
CA LEU A 36 0.28 -1.32 28.98
C LEU A 36 1.22 -0.94 27.82
N ALA A 37 0.72 -0.93 26.58
CA ALA A 37 1.50 -0.51 25.41
C ALA A 37 2.00 0.93 25.57
N LYS A 38 1.15 1.85 26.08
CA LYS A 38 1.55 3.24 26.34
C LYS A 38 2.69 3.33 27.36
N GLN A 39 2.64 2.52 28.42
CA GLN A 39 3.70 2.45 29.43
C GLN A 39 5.00 1.93 28.83
N LEU A 40 4.97 0.82 28.08
CA LEU A 40 6.15 0.25 27.41
C LEU A 40 6.77 1.21 26.39
N GLN A 41 5.94 1.97 25.67
CA GLN A 41 6.43 3.02 24.76
C GLN A 41 7.07 4.20 25.49
N SER A 42 6.79 4.43 26.78
CA SER A 42 7.44 5.51 27.55
C SER A 42 8.88 5.20 27.93
N GLU A 43 9.25 3.91 27.90
CA GLU A 43 10.58 3.40 28.24
C GLU A 43 11.47 3.28 26.99
N THR A 44 10.92 3.51 25.79
CA THR A 44 11.59 3.30 24.50
C THR A 44 11.27 4.43 23.51
N ASN A 45 11.92 4.43 22.33
CA ASN A 45 11.52 5.29 21.21
C ASN A 45 10.51 4.61 20.26
N ILE A 46 10.03 3.42 20.61
CA ILE A 46 9.14 2.63 19.77
C ILE A 46 7.74 3.23 19.79
N LYS A 47 7.13 3.41 18.61
CA LYS A 47 5.76 3.93 18.46
C LYS A 47 5.03 3.20 17.34
N PRO A 48 3.69 3.25 17.29
CA PRO A 48 2.99 2.64 16.18
C PRO A 48 3.28 3.42 14.89
N LEU A 49 3.61 2.73 13.81
CA LEU A 49 3.53 3.32 12.47
C LEU A 49 2.07 3.52 12.09
N TRP A 50 1.27 2.49 12.35
CA TRP A 50 -0.17 2.53 12.20
C TRP A 50 -0.87 1.53 13.11
N GLY A 51 -2.17 1.73 13.28
CA GLY A 51 -3.08 0.71 13.79
C GLY A 51 -4.25 0.53 12.82
N THR A 52 -4.98 -0.56 12.97
CA THR A 52 -6.14 -0.91 12.13
C THR A 52 -7.17 -1.75 12.91
N ALA A 53 -8.33 -2.00 12.32
CA ALA A 53 -9.37 -2.84 12.88
C ALA A 53 -9.45 -4.19 12.14
N GLN A 54 -9.44 -5.31 12.87
CA GLN A 54 -9.60 -6.65 12.28
C GLN A 54 -11.08 -6.91 11.93
N LEU A 55 -11.51 -6.47 10.75
CA LEU A 55 -12.91 -6.56 10.30
C LEU A 55 -13.20 -7.77 9.40
N PHE A 56 -12.39 -8.83 9.49
CA PHE A 56 -12.45 -9.94 8.52
C PHE A 56 -12.44 -11.35 9.10
N MET A 57 -11.93 -11.54 10.33
CA MET A 57 -11.75 -12.87 10.93
C MET A 57 -13.01 -13.36 11.65
N HIS A 58 -13.63 -12.51 12.48
CA HIS A 58 -14.79 -12.91 13.26
C HIS A 58 -15.97 -13.28 12.35
N PRO A 59 -16.73 -14.37 12.63
CA PRO A 59 -17.82 -14.85 11.77
C PRO A 59 -18.88 -13.81 11.39
N ARG A 60 -19.06 -12.77 12.23
CA ARG A 60 -19.96 -11.64 11.96
C ARG A 60 -19.66 -10.90 10.65
N TYR A 61 -18.41 -10.94 10.18
CA TYR A 61 -17.97 -10.26 8.95
C TYR A 61 -17.96 -11.16 7.71
N MET A 62 -18.50 -12.39 7.79
CA MET A 62 -18.47 -13.34 6.68
C MET A 62 -19.13 -12.84 5.38
N HIS A 63 -19.92 -11.77 5.45
CA HIS A 63 -20.60 -11.14 4.32
C HIS A 63 -20.18 -9.67 4.15
N GLY A 64 -18.99 -9.29 4.59
CA GLY A 64 -18.52 -7.90 4.57
C GLY A 64 -18.68 -7.20 5.91
N ALA A 65 -18.03 -6.05 6.03
CA ALA A 65 -18.10 -5.19 7.20
C ALA A 65 -18.83 -3.89 6.84
N ALA A 66 -18.17 -2.95 6.18
CA ALA A 66 -18.80 -1.78 5.59
C ALA A 66 -19.65 -2.15 4.36
N THR A 67 -19.33 -3.25 3.67
CA THR A 67 -20.11 -3.76 2.54
C THR A 67 -21.17 -4.79 2.95
N SER A 68 -21.37 -5.00 4.26
CA SER A 68 -22.34 -6.00 4.73
C SER A 68 -23.77 -5.71 4.26
N PRO A 69 -24.53 -6.73 3.83
CA PRO A 69 -25.96 -6.58 3.59
C PRO A 69 -26.77 -6.45 4.90
N GLU A 70 -26.16 -6.67 6.07
CA GLU A 70 -26.79 -6.58 7.38
C GLU A 70 -26.38 -5.29 8.12
N VAL A 71 -27.35 -4.41 8.38
CA VAL A 71 -27.12 -3.10 9.00
C VAL A 71 -26.48 -3.19 10.39
N LYS A 72 -26.76 -4.26 11.15
CA LYS A 72 -26.13 -4.47 12.46
C LYS A 72 -24.63 -4.76 12.35
N VAL A 73 -24.19 -5.44 11.28
CA VAL A 73 -22.76 -5.71 11.04
C VAL A 73 -22.04 -4.43 10.64
N TYR A 74 -22.63 -3.64 9.74
CA TYR A 74 -22.12 -2.30 9.39
C TYR A 74 -21.92 -1.42 10.64
N ALA A 75 -22.94 -1.35 11.51
CA ALA A 75 -22.87 -0.56 12.73
C ALA A 75 -21.79 -1.07 13.71
N TYR A 76 -21.62 -2.40 13.82
CA TYR A 76 -20.58 -2.98 14.67
C TYR A 76 -19.17 -2.69 14.13
N ALA A 77 -18.96 -2.82 12.81
CA ALA A 77 -17.70 -2.48 12.17
C ALA A 77 -17.33 -1.00 12.39
N ALA A 78 -18.30 -0.10 12.26
CA ALA A 78 -18.09 1.33 12.51
C ALA A 78 -17.69 1.60 13.97
N ALA A 79 -18.31 0.91 14.92
CA ALA A 79 -17.97 1.02 16.33
C ALA A 79 -16.55 0.51 16.64
N GLN A 80 -16.11 -0.57 15.96
CA GLN A 80 -14.75 -1.10 16.09
C GLN A 80 -13.71 -0.16 15.49
N VAL A 81 -13.94 0.35 14.27
CA VAL A 81 -13.04 1.34 13.63
C VAL A 81 -12.94 2.62 14.44
N LYS A 82 -14.07 3.11 14.98
CA LYS A 82 -14.06 4.25 15.90
C LYS A 82 -13.08 4.02 17.06
N LYS A 83 -13.15 2.85 17.71
CA LYS A 83 -12.30 2.52 18.86
C LYS A 83 -10.84 2.32 18.46
N ALA A 84 -10.58 1.59 17.38
CA ALA A 84 -9.23 1.36 16.87
C ALA A 84 -8.56 2.69 16.49
N LEU A 85 -9.27 3.60 15.80
CA LEU A 85 -8.74 4.92 15.45
C LEU A 85 -8.41 5.77 16.68
N GLU A 86 -9.25 5.73 17.72
CA GLU A 86 -9.01 6.39 19.01
C GLU A 86 -7.76 5.83 19.72
N VAL A 87 -7.59 4.51 19.70
CA VAL A 87 -6.42 3.83 20.28
C VAL A 87 -5.15 4.16 19.50
N THR A 88 -5.18 4.11 18.17
CA THR A 88 -4.06 4.51 17.32
C THR A 88 -3.66 5.95 17.60
N HIS A 89 -4.62 6.87 17.70
CA HIS A 89 -4.35 8.25 18.07
C HIS A 89 -3.72 8.36 19.46
N TYR A 90 -4.25 7.66 20.46
CA TYR A 90 -3.77 7.68 21.84
C TYR A 90 -2.32 7.15 21.98
N LEU A 91 -1.99 6.08 21.25
CA LEU A 91 -0.65 5.51 21.22
C LEU A 91 0.34 6.34 20.38
N GLY A 92 -0.15 7.33 19.62
CA GLY A 92 0.66 8.22 18.80
C GLY A 92 1.04 7.62 17.46
N GLY A 93 0.15 6.83 16.86
CA GLY A 93 0.32 6.28 15.52
C GLY A 93 0.43 7.37 14.46
N GLU A 94 1.26 7.13 13.44
CA GLU A 94 1.50 8.07 12.35
C GLU A 94 0.47 7.93 11.21
N ASN A 95 -0.14 6.73 11.08
CA ASN A 95 -1.14 6.41 10.07
C ASN A 95 -2.23 5.49 10.64
N TYR A 96 -3.30 5.25 9.87
CA TYR A 96 -4.35 4.26 10.17
C TYR A 96 -4.76 3.55 8.88
N VAL A 97 -4.75 2.22 8.88
CA VAL A 97 -4.94 1.40 7.67
C VAL A 97 -6.37 0.86 7.58
N PHE A 98 -6.86 0.70 6.36
CA PHE A 98 -8.04 -0.06 5.99
C PHE A 98 -7.64 -1.11 4.95
N TRP A 99 -7.55 -2.37 5.39
CA TRP A 99 -7.48 -3.51 4.48
C TRP A 99 -8.87 -4.16 4.38
N GLY A 100 -9.41 -4.21 3.16
CA GLY A 100 -10.76 -4.63 2.85
C GLY A 100 -10.99 -6.15 2.84
N GLY A 101 -10.41 -6.93 3.75
CA GLY A 101 -10.39 -8.41 3.64
C GLY A 101 -11.76 -9.10 3.46
N ARG A 102 -12.90 -8.46 3.81
CA ARG A 102 -14.25 -8.94 3.48
C ARG A 102 -15.07 -7.96 2.63
N GLU A 103 -14.49 -6.81 2.28
CA GLU A 103 -15.12 -5.74 1.49
C GLU A 103 -15.04 -6.09 0.00
N GLY A 104 -15.90 -7.02 -0.39
CA GLY A 104 -15.94 -7.62 -1.72
C GLY A 104 -17.02 -8.68 -1.76
N TYR A 105 -16.98 -9.55 -2.77
CA TYR A 105 -18.02 -10.57 -2.94
C TYR A 105 -17.48 -11.98 -3.18
N GLN A 106 -18.35 -12.95 -2.97
CA GLN A 106 -18.15 -14.35 -3.38
C GLN A 106 -18.88 -14.68 -4.68
N THR A 107 -20.06 -14.08 -4.92
CA THR A 107 -20.82 -14.24 -6.17
C THR A 107 -21.60 -12.98 -6.50
N LEU A 108 -21.56 -12.55 -7.77
CA LEU A 108 -22.34 -11.39 -8.21
C LEU A 108 -23.86 -11.66 -8.20
N LEU A 109 -24.29 -12.93 -8.17
CA LEU A 109 -25.71 -13.29 -8.20
C LEU A 109 -26.51 -12.76 -7.00
N ASN A 110 -25.84 -12.52 -5.86
CA ASN A 110 -26.46 -12.01 -4.64
C ASN A 110 -25.84 -10.70 -4.15
N THR A 111 -25.08 -10.00 -5.00
CA THR A 111 -24.31 -8.80 -4.63
C THR A 111 -24.85 -7.59 -5.38
N ASP A 112 -25.29 -6.57 -4.65
CA ASP A 112 -25.55 -5.24 -5.21
C ASP A 112 -24.28 -4.40 -5.09
N MET A 113 -23.38 -4.57 -6.06
CA MET A 113 -22.04 -3.96 -6.03
C MET A 113 -22.10 -2.43 -5.95
N LYS A 114 -23.08 -1.80 -6.60
CA LYS A 114 -23.21 -0.34 -6.53
C LYS A 114 -23.49 0.09 -5.09
N ARG A 115 -24.45 -0.57 -4.44
CA ARG A 115 -24.85 -0.26 -3.08
C ARG A 115 -23.75 -0.54 -2.07
N GLU A 116 -23.02 -1.63 -2.22
CA GLU A 116 -21.88 -1.96 -1.35
C GLU A 116 -20.75 -0.94 -1.47
N LEU A 117 -20.39 -0.52 -2.68
CA LEU A 117 -19.40 0.54 -2.89
C LEU A 117 -19.85 1.90 -2.32
N GLU A 118 -21.13 2.25 -2.43
CA GLU A 118 -21.70 3.44 -1.80
C GLU A 118 -21.67 3.36 -0.27
N HIS A 119 -21.93 2.19 0.32
CA HIS A 119 -21.81 1.99 1.76
C HIS A 119 -20.35 2.10 2.24
N LEU A 120 -19.41 1.50 1.52
CA LEU A 120 -17.98 1.59 1.81
C LEU A 120 -17.50 3.04 1.75
N ALA A 121 -17.90 3.80 0.73
CA ALA A 121 -17.57 5.22 0.61
C ALA A 121 -18.11 6.04 1.80
N ASN A 122 -19.37 5.83 2.18
CA ASN A 122 -19.96 6.48 3.36
C ASN A 122 -19.24 6.10 4.66
N PHE A 123 -18.80 4.86 4.78
CA PHE A 123 -18.06 4.35 5.94
C PHE A 123 -16.68 5.02 6.06
N LEU A 124 -15.93 5.08 4.97
CA LEU A 124 -14.63 5.74 4.91
C LEU A 124 -14.75 7.25 5.17
N GLN A 125 -15.78 7.90 4.63
CA GLN A 125 -16.07 9.31 4.93
C GLN A 125 -16.41 9.51 6.43
N ALA A 126 -17.11 8.58 7.05
CA ALA A 126 -17.38 8.64 8.49
C ALA A 126 -16.10 8.49 9.32
N ALA A 127 -15.15 7.64 8.89
CA ALA A 127 -13.83 7.55 9.51
C ALA A 127 -13.01 8.84 9.37
N VAL A 128 -13.03 9.48 8.19
CA VAL A 128 -12.43 10.81 7.97
C VAL A 128 -13.02 11.85 8.94
N ASN A 129 -14.34 11.87 9.06
CA ASN A 129 -15.04 12.80 9.95
C ASN A 129 -14.67 12.55 11.42
N HIS A 130 -14.54 11.29 11.82
CA HIS A 130 -14.14 10.93 13.18
C HIS A 130 -12.67 11.27 13.46
N LYS A 131 -11.75 10.98 12.52
CA LYS A 131 -10.34 11.42 12.55
C LYS A 131 -10.25 12.92 12.84
N LYS A 132 -10.98 13.75 12.09
CA LYS A 132 -11.03 15.21 12.27
C LYS A 132 -11.60 15.59 13.63
N LYS A 133 -12.67 14.94 14.07
CA LYS A 133 -13.34 15.19 15.35
C LYS A 133 -12.42 14.94 16.56
N ILE A 134 -11.60 13.89 16.51
CA ILE A 134 -10.67 13.56 17.61
C ILE A 134 -9.32 14.26 17.49
N GLY A 135 -9.08 15.03 16.42
CA GLY A 135 -7.80 15.70 16.19
C GLY A 135 -6.66 14.76 15.78
N PHE A 136 -6.98 13.60 15.19
CA PHE A 136 -5.96 12.69 14.68
C PHE A 136 -5.38 13.24 13.36
N ASN A 137 -4.08 13.53 13.34
CA ASN A 137 -3.39 14.10 12.17
C ASN A 137 -2.75 13.04 11.26
N GLY A 138 -2.79 11.76 11.62
CA GLY A 138 -2.15 10.70 10.85
C GLY A 138 -2.83 10.41 9.51
N THR A 139 -2.09 9.85 8.56
CA THR A 139 -2.60 9.52 7.23
C THR A 139 -3.59 8.36 7.30
N LEU A 140 -4.71 8.43 6.57
CA LEU A 140 -5.55 7.25 6.37
C LEU A 140 -5.05 6.51 5.14
N LEU A 141 -4.92 5.19 5.23
CA LEU A 141 -4.36 4.34 4.18
C LEU A 141 -5.39 3.30 3.74
N ILE A 142 -5.57 3.11 2.44
CA ILE A 142 -6.23 1.92 1.89
C ILE A 142 -5.14 0.95 1.44
N GLU A 143 -5.33 -0.34 1.70
CA GLU A 143 -4.39 -1.39 1.33
C GLU A 143 -5.01 -2.31 0.26
N PRO A 144 -4.67 -2.11 -1.03
CA PRO A 144 -5.27 -2.86 -2.11
C PRO A 144 -4.90 -4.34 -2.07
N LYS A 145 -5.85 -5.20 -2.43
CA LYS A 145 -5.67 -6.62 -2.67
C LYS A 145 -6.74 -7.10 -3.66
N PRO A 146 -6.42 -7.97 -4.63
CA PRO A 146 -7.40 -8.39 -5.64
C PRO A 146 -8.49 -9.33 -5.11
N GLN A 147 -8.12 -10.22 -4.19
CA GLN A 147 -8.93 -11.33 -3.73
C GLN A 147 -8.31 -11.94 -2.47
N GLU A 148 -8.90 -13.04 -1.99
CA GLU A 148 -8.47 -13.76 -0.79
C GLU A 148 -8.64 -12.96 0.51
N PRO A 149 -9.66 -13.26 1.32
CA PRO A 149 -10.57 -14.42 1.22
C PRO A 149 -11.81 -14.18 0.33
N THR A 150 -11.97 -12.99 -0.26
CA THR A 150 -13.04 -12.71 -1.23
C THR A 150 -12.74 -13.35 -2.59
N LYS A 151 -13.76 -13.59 -3.43
CA LYS A 151 -13.57 -13.97 -4.84
C LYS A 151 -13.14 -12.77 -5.69
N HIS A 152 -13.50 -11.58 -5.23
CA HIS A 152 -13.11 -10.27 -5.76
C HIS A 152 -13.24 -9.27 -4.61
N GLN A 153 -12.15 -8.62 -4.26
CA GLN A 153 -12.13 -7.49 -3.34
C GLN A 153 -12.26 -6.19 -4.13
N TYR A 154 -12.90 -5.18 -3.56
CA TYR A 154 -13.22 -3.95 -4.29
C TYR A 154 -12.02 -3.03 -4.53
N ASP A 155 -11.10 -2.98 -3.57
CA ASP A 155 -9.80 -2.33 -3.62
C ASP A 155 -8.78 -3.25 -4.32
N TRP A 156 -9.05 -3.62 -5.57
CA TRP A 156 -8.32 -4.67 -6.30
C TRP A 156 -6.81 -4.41 -6.46
N ASP A 157 -6.46 -3.21 -6.91
CA ASP A 157 -5.11 -2.69 -7.13
C ASP A 157 -5.11 -1.18 -6.88
N VAL A 158 -3.95 -0.52 -6.98
CA VAL A 158 -3.78 0.92 -6.78
C VAL A 158 -4.68 1.72 -7.72
N ALA A 159 -4.73 1.36 -9.01
CA ALA A 159 -5.51 2.10 -10.00
C ALA A 159 -7.02 2.01 -9.74
N THR A 160 -7.52 0.83 -9.39
CA THR A 160 -8.92 0.58 -9.03
C THR A 160 -9.28 1.33 -7.76
N THR A 161 -8.41 1.25 -6.75
CA THR A 161 -8.58 1.95 -5.48
C THR A 161 -8.59 3.47 -5.68
N PHE A 162 -7.68 4.00 -6.50
CA PHE A 162 -7.64 5.42 -6.81
C PHE A 162 -8.89 5.88 -7.56
N SER A 163 -9.39 5.09 -8.53
CA SER A 163 -10.65 5.36 -9.23
C SER A 163 -11.84 5.42 -8.27
N PHE A 164 -11.90 4.52 -7.30
CA PHE A 164 -12.90 4.56 -6.23
C PHE A 164 -12.80 5.86 -5.42
N LEU A 165 -11.60 6.23 -4.97
CA LEU A 165 -11.38 7.46 -4.21
C LEU A 165 -11.77 8.71 -5.02
N GLN A 166 -11.46 8.75 -6.32
CA GLN A 166 -11.84 9.84 -7.22
C GLN A 166 -13.37 9.95 -7.34
N LYS A 167 -14.04 8.83 -7.60
CA LYS A 167 -15.50 8.78 -7.77
C LYS A 167 -16.25 9.30 -6.55
N PHE A 168 -15.75 9.02 -5.35
CA PHE A 168 -16.41 9.38 -4.09
C PHE A 168 -15.80 10.61 -3.40
N GLY A 169 -14.86 11.30 -4.04
CA GLY A 169 -14.27 12.55 -3.51
C GLY A 169 -13.38 12.36 -2.28
N LEU A 170 -12.68 11.23 -2.19
CA LEU A 170 -11.84 10.85 -1.04
C LEU A 170 -10.32 10.97 -1.30
N THR A 171 -9.89 11.38 -2.50
CA THR A 171 -8.47 11.45 -2.89
C THR A 171 -7.61 12.36 -2.02
N GLY A 172 -8.19 13.39 -1.40
CA GLY A 172 -7.47 14.29 -0.49
C GLY A 172 -7.35 13.77 0.95
N GLU A 173 -8.00 12.66 1.28
CA GLU A 173 -8.10 12.15 2.65
C GLU A 173 -7.33 10.83 2.86
N PHE A 174 -7.07 10.09 1.78
CA PHE A 174 -6.44 8.77 1.80
C PHE A 174 -5.19 8.72 0.93
N LYS A 175 -4.23 7.92 1.37
CA LYS A 175 -3.11 7.41 0.58
C LYS A 175 -3.18 5.88 0.48
N ILE A 176 -2.22 5.27 -0.19
CA ILE A 176 -2.16 3.82 -0.41
C ILE A 176 -1.05 3.20 0.44
N ASN A 177 -1.39 2.10 1.11
CA ASN A 177 -0.45 1.12 1.63
C ASN A 177 -0.25 0.05 0.56
N VAL A 178 0.92 -0.01 -0.08
CA VAL A 178 1.19 -1.00 -1.12
C VAL A 178 1.84 -2.21 -0.49
N GLU A 179 1.22 -3.38 -0.63
CA GLU A 179 1.83 -4.65 -0.28
C GLU A 179 2.32 -5.38 -1.53
N CYS A 180 3.56 -5.87 -1.50
CA CYS A 180 4.18 -6.48 -2.66
C CYS A 180 3.57 -7.85 -3.04
N ASN A 181 3.19 -8.69 -2.07
CA ASN A 181 2.49 -9.94 -2.38
C ASN A 181 1.11 -9.63 -3.00
N HIS A 182 0.36 -8.68 -2.45
CA HIS A 182 -0.93 -8.25 -3.02
C HIS A 182 -0.82 -7.74 -4.47
N ALA A 183 0.21 -6.93 -4.76
CA ALA A 183 0.49 -6.44 -6.11
C ALA A 183 0.71 -7.60 -7.10
N THR A 184 1.51 -8.59 -6.73
CA THR A 184 1.75 -9.76 -7.59
C THR A 184 0.51 -10.64 -7.78
N LEU A 185 -0.32 -10.78 -6.75
CA LEU A 185 -1.61 -11.47 -6.85
C LEU A 185 -2.57 -10.75 -7.80
N SER A 186 -2.47 -9.42 -7.94
CA SER A 186 -3.34 -8.65 -8.85
C SER A 186 -2.86 -8.69 -10.31
N GLY A 187 -1.74 -9.36 -10.57
CA GLY A 187 -1.12 -9.46 -11.90
C GLY A 187 -0.11 -8.36 -12.21
N HIS A 188 0.32 -7.60 -11.20
CA HIS A 188 1.26 -6.48 -11.35
C HIS A 188 2.57 -6.75 -10.61
N SER A 189 3.68 -6.11 -10.98
CA SER A 189 4.86 -6.11 -10.10
C SER A 189 4.65 -5.14 -8.93
N CYS A 190 5.36 -5.33 -7.81
CA CYS A 190 5.32 -4.37 -6.71
C CYS A 190 5.81 -2.99 -7.19
N HIS A 191 6.88 -2.97 -7.98
CA HIS A 191 7.37 -1.76 -8.63
C HIS A 191 6.30 -1.02 -9.47
N HIS A 192 5.44 -1.73 -10.21
CA HIS A 192 4.36 -1.10 -10.98
C HIS A 192 3.38 -0.37 -10.07
N GLU A 193 2.91 -1.03 -9.02
CA GLU A 193 1.93 -0.45 -8.09
C GLU A 193 2.51 0.75 -7.34
N LEU A 194 3.78 0.69 -6.96
CA LEU A 194 4.49 1.82 -6.35
C LEU A 194 4.62 3.02 -7.29
N GLU A 195 5.00 2.81 -8.55
CA GLU A 195 5.06 3.89 -9.54
C GLU A 195 3.66 4.47 -9.81
N THR A 196 2.63 3.62 -9.94
CA THR A 196 1.24 4.06 -10.11
C THR A 196 0.78 4.92 -8.92
N ALA A 197 1.09 4.52 -7.68
CA ALA A 197 0.76 5.32 -6.50
C ALA A 197 1.56 6.63 -6.44
N ARG A 198 2.86 6.58 -6.78
CA ARG A 198 3.78 7.72 -6.75
C ARG A 198 3.36 8.81 -7.75
N ILE A 199 3.11 8.46 -9.02
CA ILE A 199 2.78 9.47 -10.05
C ILE A 199 1.41 10.12 -9.84
N ASN A 200 0.58 9.55 -8.96
CA ASN A 200 -0.71 10.10 -8.56
C ASN A 200 -0.64 10.78 -7.17
N ASP A 201 0.55 10.93 -6.58
CA ASP A 201 0.79 11.55 -5.26
C ASP A 201 0.07 10.86 -4.08
N ILE A 202 -0.26 9.57 -4.23
CA ILE A 202 -1.00 8.78 -3.23
C ILE A 202 -0.16 7.67 -2.59
N LEU A 203 1.14 7.54 -2.89
CA LEU A 203 2.01 6.60 -2.18
C LEU A 203 2.17 7.02 -0.71
N GLY A 204 1.75 6.15 0.21
CA GLY A 204 1.69 6.43 1.65
C GLY A 204 2.54 5.51 2.51
N ASN A 205 2.44 4.19 2.32
CA ASN A 205 3.14 3.18 3.11
C ASN A 205 3.46 1.96 2.23
N ILE A 206 4.39 1.11 2.68
CA ILE A 206 4.72 -0.15 2.02
C ILE A 206 4.70 -1.28 3.05
N ASP A 207 4.00 -2.36 2.72
CA ASP A 207 4.18 -3.66 3.36
C ASP A 207 5.19 -4.49 2.55
N ALA A 208 6.38 -4.62 3.13
CA ALA A 208 7.58 -5.14 2.50
C ALA A 208 7.67 -6.67 2.67
N ASN A 209 6.94 -7.37 1.83
CA ASN A 209 6.97 -8.83 1.74
C ASN A 209 7.16 -9.28 0.28
N THR A 210 7.04 -10.58 0.03
CA THR A 210 6.97 -11.16 -1.31
C THR A 210 6.00 -12.32 -1.32
N GLY A 211 5.39 -12.55 -2.48
CA GLY A 211 4.71 -13.80 -2.81
C GLY A 211 5.65 -14.80 -3.46
N ASP A 212 5.08 -15.94 -3.85
CA ASP A 212 5.73 -16.92 -4.71
C ASP A 212 5.01 -16.93 -6.08
N PRO A 213 5.70 -16.69 -7.22
CA PRO A 213 5.06 -16.61 -8.52
C PRO A 213 4.43 -17.92 -9.03
N GLN A 214 4.68 -19.05 -8.37
CA GLN A 214 4.05 -20.35 -8.63
C GLN A 214 2.84 -20.60 -7.73
N VAL A 215 2.55 -19.68 -6.81
CA VAL A 215 1.54 -19.80 -5.76
C VAL A 215 0.50 -18.69 -5.91
N GLY A 216 -0.74 -19.08 -6.19
CA GLY A 216 -1.86 -18.14 -6.43
C GLY A 216 -2.58 -17.64 -5.17
N TRP A 217 -1.87 -17.55 -4.05
CA TRP A 217 -2.38 -17.06 -2.75
C TRP A 217 -1.26 -16.35 -1.98
N ASP A 218 -1.64 -15.66 -0.91
CA ASP A 218 -0.72 -14.86 -0.09
C ASP A 218 0.21 -15.73 0.76
N THR A 219 1.52 -15.64 0.51
CA THR A 219 2.53 -16.42 1.25
C THR A 219 3.20 -15.62 2.35
N ASP A 220 3.11 -14.29 2.31
CA ASP A 220 3.65 -13.31 3.27
C ASP A 220 5.12 -13.62 3.60
N GLU A 221 5.95 -13.82 2.58
CA GLU A 221 7.38 -14.08 2.75
C GLU A 221 8.15 -12.80 3.00
N PHE A 222 9.21 -12.88 3.80
CA PHE A 222 10.15 -11.77 3.86
C PHE A 222 10.80 -11.58 2.49
N LEU A 223 10.83 -10.34 1.99
CA LEU A 223 11.47 -10.03 0.72
C LEU A 223 12.98 -10.28 0.82
N THR A 224 13.49 -11.18 -0.02
CA THR A 224 14.94 -11.48 -0.11
C THR A 224 15.53 -11.25 -1.51
N ASP A 225 14.72 -10.88 -2.50
CA ASP A 225 15.20 -10.52 -3.83
C ASP A 225 15.73 -9.08 -3.84
N ILE A 226 17.04 -8.95 -3.96
CA ILE A 226 17.75 -7.65 -3.99
C ILE A 226 17.37 -6.84 -5.24
N SER A 227 17.05 -7.50 -6.35
CA SER A 227 16.63 -6.84 -7.58
C SER A 227 15.29 -6.13 -7.38
N GLU A 228 14.29 -6.85 -6.87
CA GLU A 228 12.97 -6.26 -6.56
C GLU A 228 13.09 -5.18 -5.49
N ALA A 229 13.87 -5.41 -4.44
CA ALA A 229 14.13 -4.38 -3.42
C ALA A 229 14.78 -3.11 -4.01
N THR A 230 15.65 -3.24 -5.00
CA THR A 230 16.25 -2.09 -5.70
C THR A 230 15.20 -1.32 -6.51
N LEU A 231 14.27 -2.01 -7.17
CA LEU A 231 13.16 -1.37 -7.89
C LEU A 231 12.18 -0.67 -6.94
N ILE A 232 11.80 -1.31 -5.84
CA ILE A 232 10.96 -0.73 -4.78
C ILE A 232 11.61 0.54 -4.23
N MET A 233 12.89 0.47 -3.86
CA MET A 233 13.59 1.65 -3.32
C MET A 233 13.78 2.75 -4.37
N SER A 234 13.80 2.43 -5.67
CA SER A 234 13.84 3.42 -6.75
C SER A 234 12.58 4.29 -6.72
N SER A 235 11.40 3.67 -6.63
CA SER A 235 10.13 4.40 -6.47
C SER A 235 10.09 5.22 -5.20
N VAL A 236 10.61 4.70 -4.09
CA VAL A 236 10.67 5.41 -2.80
C VAL A 236 11.55 6.64 -2.86
N VAL A 237 12.75 6.55 -3.46
CA VAL A 237 13.64 7.72 -3.63
C VAL A 237 13.01 8.75 -4.57
N LYS A 238 12.37 8.32 -5.67
CA LYS A 238 11.64 9.21 -6.57
C LYS A 238 10.41 9.87 -5.92
N ASN A 239 9.86 9.27 -4.88
CA ASN A 239 8.76 9.81 -4.08
C ASN A 239 9.23 10.78 -2.97
N ASP A 240 10.54 11.02 -2.85
CA ASP A 240 11.15 11.77 -1.74
C ASP A 240 10.91 11.11 -0.36
N GLY A 241 10.89 9.76 -0.33
CA GLY A 241 10.66 8.97 0.87
C GLY A 241 9.19 8.58 1.08
N LEU A 242 8.86 8.10 2.28
CA LEU A 242 7.51 7.59 2.63
C LEU A 242 6.85 8.32 3.80
N ALA A 243 7.53 9.27 4.44
CA ALA A 243 7.01 9.89 5.66
C ALA A 243 5.61 10.51 5.44
N PRO A 244 4.66 10.31 6.38
CA PRO A 244 4.81 9.68 7.68
C PRO A 244 4.61 8.14 7.70
N GLY A 245 4.50 7.49 6.55
CA GLY A 245 4.57 6.03 6.44
C GLY A 245 6.00 5.49 6.44
N GLY A 246 6.13 4.18 6.22
CA GLY A 246 7.41 3.48 6.22
C GLY A 246 7.29 2.09 5.62
N PHE A 247 8.19 1.21 6.05
CA PHE A 247 8.17 -0.21 5.72
C PHE A 247 7.67 -1.00 6.91
N ASN A 248 6.52 -1.64 6.78
CA ASN A 248 6.09 -2.67 7.70
C ASN A 248 6.43 -4.04 7.09
N PHE A 249 6.92 -4.96 7.90
CA PHE A 249 7.14 -6.34 7.45
C PHE A 249 5.87 -7.13 7.71
N ASP A 250 4.88 -6.99 6.82
CA ASP A 250 3.72 -7.89 6.80
C ASP A 250 4.13 -9.26 6.24
N ALA A 251 4.94 -9.94 7.03
CA ALA A 251 5.59 -11.17 6.66
C ALA A 251 5.63 -12.10 7.87
N LYS A 252 5.53 -13.41 7.59
CA LYS A 252 5.50 -14.45 8.62
C LYS A 252 6.64 -15.44 8.42
N LEU A 253 7.05 -16.05 9.53
CA LEU A 253 7.90 -17.23 9.47
C LEU A 253 7.21 -18.33 8.66
N ARG A 254 8.02 -19.16 8.00
CA ARG A 254 7.49 -20.38 7.37
C ARG A 254 6.94 -21.29 8.46
N ARG A 255 5.95 -22.11 8.12
CA ARG A 255 5.27 -22.98 9.09
C ARG A 255 6.25 -23.92 9.83
N GLU A 256 7.32 -24.32 9.15
CA GLU A 256 8.39 -25.18 9.65
C GLU A 256 9.55 -24.43 10.33
N SER A 257 9.61 -23.10 10.22
CA SER A 257 10.55 -22.25 10.96
C SER A 257 9.97 -21.97 12.34
N THR A 258 10.33 -22.82 13.31
CA THR A 258 9.68 -22.89 14.63
C THR A 258 10.58 -22.45 15.78
N ASP A 259 11.85 -22.15 15.49
CA ASP A 259 12.79 -21.71 16.51
C ASP A 259 12.63 -20.20 16.76
N VAL A 260 12.80 -19.78 18.01
CA VAL A 260 12.64 -18.36 18.38
C VAL A 260 13.65 -17.46 17.64
N GLU A 261 14.82 -18.00 17.29
CA GLU A 261 15.83 -17.26 16.52
C GLU A 261 15.43 -17.01 15.06
N ASP A 262 14.52 -17.81 14.50
CA ASP A 262 14.01 -17.62 13.13
C ASP A 262 13.32 -16.26 12.99
N LEU A 263 12.68 -15.76 14.06
CA LEU A 263 12.12 -14.40 14.10
C LEU A 263 13.20 -13.36 13.80
N PHE A 264 14.39 -13.50 14.37
CA PHE A 264 15.49 -12.57 14.13
C PHE A 264 16.09 -12.75 12.75
N ILE A 265 16.36 -14.00 12.35
CA ILE A 265 16.96 -14.32 11.05
C ILE A 265 16.10 -13.75 9.90
N ALA A 266 14.79 -13.97 9.96
CA ALA A 266 13.86 -13.52 8.93
C ALA A 266 13.79 -11.99 8.83
N HIS A 267 13.64 -11.28 9.95
CA HIS A 267 13.63 -9.82 9.96
C HIS A 267 14.96 -9.22 9.52
N ILE A 268 16.09 -9.76 9.99
CA ILE A 268 17.42 -9.30 9.56
C ILE A 268 17.56 -9.46 8.05
N SER A 269 17.12 -10.59 7.49
CA SER A 269 17.16 -10.84 6.05
C SER A 269 16.35 -9.81 5.25
N GLY A 270 15.11 -9.55 5.66
CA GLY A 270 14.25 -8.54 5.01
C GLY A 270 14.82 -7.12 5.13
N MET A 271 15.26 -6.73 6.33
CA MET A 271 15.87 -5.42 6.58
C MET A 271 17.14 -5.19 5.75
N ASP A 272 18.05 -6.16 5.73
CA ASP A 272 19.27 -6.09 4.93
C ASP A 272 18.96 -6.01 3.43
N THR A 273 17.95 -6.74 2.96
CA THR A 273 17.56 -6.75 1.55
C THR A 273 17.06 -5.38 1.11
N MET A 274 16.18 -4.76 1.89
CA MET A 274 15.69 -3.39 1.64
C MET A 274 16.81 -2.35 1.71
N ALA A 275 17.71 -2.46 2.70
CA ALA A 275 18.85 -1.57 2.85
C ALA A 275 19.84 -1.69 1.68
N ARG A 276 20.08 -2.91 1.17
CA ARG A 276 20.89 -3.14 -0.04
C ARG A 276 20.23 -2.52 -1.27
N GLY A 277 18.91 -2.70 -1.43
CA GLY A 277 18.14 -2.06 -2.49
C GLY A 277 18.35 -0.54 -2.53
N LEU A 278 18.27 0.13 -1.37
CA LEU A 278 18.51 1.58 -1.26
C LEU A 278 19.92 1.98 -1.71
N ARG A 279 20.93 1.23 -1.29
CA ARG A 279 22.32 1.51 -1.67
C ARG A 279 22.55 1.30 -3.17
N ASN A 280 21.88 0.34 -3.77
CA ASN A 280 21.96 0.10 -5.21
C ASN A 280 21.27 1.21 -6.01
N VAL A 281 20.16 1.75 -5.52
CA VAL A 281 19.52 2.95 -6.11
C VAL A 281 20.46 4.16 -6.08
N ALA A 282 21.18 4.37 -4.97
CA ALA A 282 22.17 5.46 -4.91
C ALA A 282 23.25 5.32 -5.99
N LYS A 283 23.78 4.10 -6.22
CA LYS A 283 24.74 3.84 -7.30
C LYS A 283 24.13 4.11 -8.69
N LEU A 284 22.88 3.71 -8.92
CA LEU A 284 22.18 3.93 -10.20
C LEU A 284 22.01 5.43 -10.49
N ILE A 285 21.67 6.22 -9.47
CA ILE A 285 21.53 7.67 -9.58
C ILE A 285 22.90 8.33 -9.85
N GLU A 286 23.95 7.90 -9.14
CA GLU A 286 25.31 8.42 -9.35
C GLU A 286 25.85 8.10 -10.75
N ASP A 287 25.55 6.92 -11.29
CA ASP A 287 25.94 6.50 -12.63
C ASP A 287 25.16 7.25 -13.72
N GLY A 288 23.85 7.44 -13.55
CA GLY A 288 22.99 8.23 -14.42
C GLY A 288 22.72 7.62 -15.81
N SER A 289 23.25 6.44 -16.14
CA SER A 289 23.09 5.84 -17.48
C SER A 289 21.64 5.47 -17.79
N LEU A 290 20.86 5.04 -16.80
CA LEU A 290 19.43 4.74 -16.97
C LEU A 290 18.62 6.01 -17.23
N ASP A 291 18.88 7.08 -16.48
CA ASP A 291 18.21 8.37 -16.68
C ASP A 291 18.54 8.96 -18.05
N GLU A 292 19.80 8.88 -18.48
CA GLU A 292 20.22 9.31 -19.81
C GLU A 292 19.59 8.47 -20.93
N LEU A 293 19.40 7.16 -20.71
CA LEU A 293 18.70 6.28 -21.64
C LEU A 293 17.23 6.70 -21.79
N VAL A 294 16.55 7.00 -20.67
CA VAL A 294 15.17 7.52 -20.68
C VAL A 294 15.10 8.90 -21.35
N ARG A 295 15.99 9.84 -20.99
CA ARG A 295 16.03 11.18 -21.58
C ARG A 295 16.17 11.12 -23.11
N LYS A 296 17.11 10.31 -23.62
CA LYS A 296 17.28 10.11 -25.06
C LYS A 296 16.05 9.51 -25.73
N ARG A 297 15.31 8.65 -25.04
CA ARG A 297 14.08 8.04 -25.57
C ARG A 297 13.00 9.07 -25.86
N TYR A 298 12.89 10.12 -25.04
CA TYR A 298 11.86 11.15 -25.15
C TYR A 298 12.34 12.50 -25.72
N GLN A 299 13.63 12.63 -26.05
CA GLN A 299 14.24 13.90 -26.50
C GLN A 299 13.57 14.59 -27.70
N SER A 300 12.76 13.88 -28.50
CA SER A 300 12.01 14.51 -29.60
C SER A 300 10.94 15.48 -29.10
N PHE A 301 10.46 15.29 -27.86
CA PHE A 301 9.51 16.20 -27.24
C PHE A 301 10.16 17.53 -26.78
N ASP A 302 11.49 17.58 -26.68
CA ASP A 302 12.26 18.81 -26.38
C ASP A 302 12.38 19.79 -27.57
N THR A 303 11.53 19.62 -28.60
CA THR A 303 11.45 20.48 -29.78
C THR A 303 10.26 21.45 -29.69
N GLU A 304 10.18 22.47 -30.54
CA GLU A 304 9.05 23.43 -30.53
C GLU A 304 7.69 22.72 -30.67
N ILE A 305 7.59 21.76 -31.59
CA ILE A 305 6.36 21.00 -31.82
C ILE A 305 6.07 20.02 -30.67
N GLY A 306 7.10 19.39 -30.10
CA GLY A 306 6.98 18.52 -28.94
C GLY A 306 6.48 19.26 -27.71
N ALA A 307 7.11 20.39 -27.38
CA ALA A 307 6.70 21.26 -26.29
C ALA A 307 5.29 21.82 -26.47
N MET A 308 4.87 22.10 -27.71
CA MET A 308 3.49 22.48 -28.02
C MET A 308 2.49 21.36 -27.69
N ILE A 309 2.82 20.11 -28.03
CA ILE A 309 1.99 18.94 -27.72
C ILE A 309 1.88 18.75 -26.20
N GLU A 310 3.00 18.77 -25.49
CA GLU A 310 3.03 18.58 -24.03
C GLU A 310 2.31 19.70 -23.28
N ALA A 311 2.30 20.91 -23.84
CA ALA A 311 1.52 22.03 -23.31
C ALA A 311 0.01 21.94 -23.62
N GLY A 312 -0.46 20.88 -24.28
CA GLY A 312 -1.88 20.69 -24.66
C GLY A 312 -2.36 21.64 -25.76
N LYS A 313 -1.44 22.20 -26.56
CA LYS A 313 -1.75 23.16 -27.63
C LYS A 313 -1.71 22.55 -29.04
N GLY A 314 -1.37 21.26 -29.16
CA GLY A 314 -1.40 20.55 -30.42
C GLY A 314 -2.81 20.12 -30.83
N ASP A 315 -3.39 20.78 -31.83
CA ASP A 315 -4.61 20.32 -32.50
C ASP A 315 -4.29 19.37 -33.68
N PHE A 316 -5.28 18.57 -34.08
CA PHE A 316 -5.10 17.54 -35.10
C PHE A 316 -4.79 18.12 -36.47
N GLU A 317 -5.36 19.28 -36.83
CA GLU A 317 -5.12 19.95 -38.11
C GLU A 317 -3.67 20.43 -38.24
N THR A 318 -3.12 21.02 -37.18
CA THR A 318 -1.73 21.48 -37.12
C THR A 318 -0.76 20.31 -37.19
N LEU A 319 -1.04 19.23 -36.45
CA LEU A 319 -0.22 18.02 -36.44
C LEU A 319 -0.28 17.27 -37.78
N GLU A 320 -1.45 17.18 -38.41
CA GLU A 320 -1.60 16.60 -39.75
C GLU A 320 -0.75 17.36 -40.77
N LYS A 321 -0.82 18.70 -40.76
CA LYS A 321 0.00 19.53 -41.65
C LYS A 321 1.50 19.27 -41.43
N LYS A 322 1.94 19.11 -40.18
CA LYS A 322 3.34 18.78 -39.87
C LYS A 322 3.76 17.40 -40.36
N VAL A 323 2.89 16.40 -40.22
CA VAL A 323 3.16 15.05 -40.75
C VAL A 323 3.26 15.08 -42.28
N LEU A 324 2.40 15.85 -42.97
CA LEU A 324 2.50 16.03 -44.43
C LEU A 324 3.82 16.69 -44.88
N GLU A 325 4.45 17.51 -44.02
CA GLU A 325 5.78 18.10 -44.25
C GLU A 325 6.92 17.10 -43.96
N TRP A 326 6.80 16.27 -42.92
CA TRP A 326 7.87 15.36 -42.47
C TRP A 326 7.92 14.02 -43.19
N GLY A 327 6.78 13.50 -43.65
CA GLY A 327 6.67 12.14 -44.16
C GLY A 327 6.70 11.06 -43.08
N GLU A 328 7.08 9.84 -43.46
CA GLU A 328 7.06 8.67 -42.57
C GLU A 328 8.10 8.80 -41.43
N PRO A 329 7.71 8.59 -40.16
CA PRO A 329 8.63 8.68 -39.03
C PRO A 329 9.61 7.49 -39.01
N THR A 330 10.76 7.71 -38.37
CA THR A 330 11.66 6.61 -37.97
C THR A 330 11.55 6.38 -36.47
N VAL A 331 11.55 5.12 -36.04
CA VAL A 331 11.40 4.74 -34.63
C VAL A 331 12.70 4.09 -34.13
N PRO A 332 13.37 4.65 -33.10
CA PRO A 332 14.57 4.05 -32.55
C PRO A 332 14.25 2.77 -31.73
N SER A 333 15.23 1.87 -31.63
CA SER A 333 15.14 0.67 -30.76
C SER A 333 14.96 1.07 -29.29
N GLY A 334 14.12 0.32 -28.56
CA GLY A 334 13.79 0.60 -27.15
C GLY A 334 14.89 0.24 -26.14
N LYS A 335 15.90 -0.53 -26.52
CA LYS A 335 17.08 -0.87 -25.69
C LYS A 335 16.76 -1.49 -24.32
N GLN A 336 15.75 -2.35 -24.25
CA GLN A 336 15.35 -2.99 -23.00
C GLN A 336 16.48 -3.82 -22.37
N GLU A 337 17.15 -4.68 -23.13
CA GLU A 337 18.21 -5.55 -22.61
C GLU A 337 19.44 -4.73 -22.16
N LEU A 338 19.67 -3.57 -22.77
CA LEU A 338 20.69 -2.62 -22.30
C LEU A 338 20.27 -1.99 -20.96
N ALA A 339 19.02 -1.57 -20.81
CA ALA A 339 18.51 -1.04 -19.56
C ALA A 339 18.58 -2.09 -18.43
N GLU A 340 18.23 -3.34 -18.72
CA GLU A 340 18.38 -4.47 -17.78
C GLU A 340 19.85 -4.72 -17.41
N MET A 341 20.77 -4.66 -18.37
CA MET A 341 22.21 -4.79 -18.10
C MET A 341 22.75 -3.65 -17.24
N LEU A 342 22.32 -2.41 -17.49
CA LEU A 342 22.69 -1.23 -16.69
C LEU A 342 22.11 -1.29 -15.28
N PHE A 343 20.91 -1.84 -15.13
CA PHE A 343 20.31 -2.07 -13.82
C PHE A 343 21.10 -3.14 -13.04
N GLN A 344 21.39 -4.27 -13.68
CA GLN A 344 22.12 -5.39 -13.08
C GLN A 344 23.55 -5.04 -12.67
N SER A 345 24.21 -4.09 -13.34
CA SER A 345 25.56 -3.67 -12.97
C SER A 345 25.63 -2.95 -11.61
N ALA A 346 24.50 -2.46 -11.10
CA ALA A 346 24.43 -1.79 -9.80
C ALA A 346 24.04 -2.71 -8.63
N LEU A 347 23.50 -3.90 -8.93
CA LEU A 347 23.11 -4.90 -7.92
C LEU A 347 24.33 -5.41 -7.15
#